data_AF-A0A433E2J8-F1
#
_entry.id   AF-A0A433E2J8-F1
#
_cell.length_a   1.000
_cell.length_b   1.000
_cell.length_c   1.000
_cell.angle_alpha   90.00
_cell.angle_beta   90.00
_cell.angle_gamma   90.00
#
_symmetry.space_group_name_H-M   'P 1'
#
loop_
_entity.id
_entity.type
_entity.pdbx_description
1 polymer ?
#
loop_
_entity_poly.entity_id
_entity_poly.type
_entity_poly.pdbx_seq_one_letter_code
_entity_poly.pdbx_strand_id
1 'polypeptide(L)'
;MERGGAARDARGQGSGHRGGMAEHPPVIVYPPSATGGRRVTVHGQIVGLAHGRGEVAALLRAAGFAPGPDKIVELDRPGLIEWRGGDLDTWG
;
A
#
# COMPACT_ATOMS: atom_id res chain seq x y z
N MET A 1 -22.74 40.39 -30.76
CA MET A 1 -23.33 39.69 -29.61
C MET A 1 -24.05 38.47 -30.16
N GLU A 2 -23.37 37.33 -30.20
CA GLU A 2 -23.89 36.06 -30.72
C GLU A 2 -23.52 34.93 -29.75
N ARG A 3 -24.45 33.98 -29.61
CA ARG A 3 -24.43 32.86 -28.66
C ARG A 3 -23.67 31.65 -29.25
N GLY A 4 -23.17 30.79 -28.38
CA GLY A 4 -22.74 29.40 -28.67
C GLY A 4 -21.68 29.00 -27.66
N GLY A 5 -21.63 27.82 -27.06
CA GLY A 5 -22.15 26.49 -27.37
C GLY A 5 -21.24 25.52 -26.60
N ALA A 6 -21.79 24.41 -26.14
CA ALA A 6 -21.15 23.46 -25.23
C ALA A 6 -19.96 22.68 -25.84
N ALA A 7 -19.32 21.90 -24.95
CA ALA A 7 -18.58 20.64 -25.17
C ALA A 7 -17.05 20.70 -25.10
N ARG A 8 -16.54 19.92 -24.12
CA ARG A 8 -15.46 18.91 -24.14
C ARG A 8 -14.30 19.11 -25.10
N ASP A 9 -13.07 18.97 -24.57
CA ASP A 9 -12.00 18.06 -25.03
C ASP A 9 -10.72 18.37 -24.23
N ALA A 10 -10.21 17.41 -23.45
CA ALA A 10 -9.14 16.50 -23.87
C ALA A 10 -7.83 17.23 -24.25
N ARG A 11 -6.94 17.38 -23.27
CA ARG A 11 -5.48 17.30 -23.45
C ARG A 11 -5.01 16.33 -22.36
N GLY A 12 -4.48 15.14 -22.61
CA GLY A 12 -3.71 14.72 -23.77
C GLY A 12 -2.26 15.18 -23.60
N GLN A 13 -1.51 14.55 -22.69
CA GLN A 13 -0.05 14.52 -22.74
C GLN A 13 0.41 13.08 -22.47
N GLY A 14 0.79 12.39 -23.55
CA GLY A 14 1.36 11.04 -23.54
C GLY A 14 2.74 11.00 -22.87
N SER A 15 3.09 9.88 -22.25
CA SER A 15 3.83 8.77 -22.88
C SER A 15 5.35 8.93 -22.74
N GLY A 16 5.97 8.06 -21.93
CA GLY A 16 7.21 7.41 -22.37
C GLY A 16 8.45 7.40 -21.47
N HIS A 17 8.53 6.43 -20.55
CA HIS A 17 9.69 5.58 -20.19
C HIS A 17 11.12 6.17 -20.04
N ARG A 18 11.65 6.16 -18.79
CA ARG A 18 12.86 5.41 -18.33
C ARG A 18 13.32 5.80 -16.90
N GLY A 19 13.34 4.83 -15.99
CA GLY A 19 14.35 4.66 -14.94
C GLY A 19 14.34 5.59 -13.72
N GLY A 20 14.00 5.04 -12.55
CA GLY A 20 14.52 5.51 -11.26
C GLY A 20 13.56 6.33 -10.40
N MET A 21 12.42 5.77 -9.99
CA MET A 21 11.75 6.24 -8.78
C MET A 21 11.85 5.10 -7.79
N ALA A 22 12.57 5.30 -6.68
CA ALA A 22 12.70 4.30 -5.63
C ALA A 22 11.33 4.16 -4.94
N GLU A 23 10.39 3.50 -5.62
CA GLU A 23 9.02 3.37 -5.16
C GLU A 23 9.03 2.27 -4.11
N HIS A 24 8.71 2.66 -2.87
CA HIS A 24 8.67 1.82 -1.70
C HIS A 24 8.12 0.40 -1.97
N PRO A 25 8.50 -0.61 -1.18
CA PRO A 25 7.86 -1.91 -1.20
C PRO A 25 6.32 -1.80 -1.29
N PRO A 26 5.65 -2.76 -1.96
CA PRO A 26 4.21 -2.67 -2.20
C PRO A 26 3.41 -2.58 -0.90
N VAL A 27 3.96 -3.04 0.22
CA VAL A 27 3.35 -2.92 1.54
C VAL A 27 4.17 -1.97 2.40
N ILE A 28 3.49 -1.01 3.03
CA ILE A 28 4.08 -0.15 4.06
C ILE A 28 3.28 -0.33 5.36
N VAL A 29 3.99 -0.67 6.44
CA VAL A 29 3.45 -0.68 7.80
C VAL A 29 3.98 0.55 8.52
N TYR A 30 3.08 1.47 8.85
CA TYR A 30 3.41 2.74 9.49
C TYR A 30 3.82 2.54 10.97
N PRO A 31 4.41 3.56 11.61
CA PRO A 31 4.76 3.49 13.03
C PRO A 31 3.54 3.16 13.92
N PRO A 32 3.76 2.56 15.09
CA PRO A 32 2.73 2.44 16.12
C PRO A 32 2.04 3.78 16.37
N SER A 33 0.71 3.78 16.35
CA SER A 33 -0.07 4.97 16.66
C SER A 33 -0.14 5.18 18.17
N ALA A 34 -0.31 6.44 18.61
CA ALA A 34 -0.49 6.75 20.04
C ALA A 34 -1.72 6.08 20.67
N THR A 35 -2.72 5.73 19.84
CA THR A 35 -3.92 5.00 20.26
C THR A 35 -3.80 3.48 20.07
N GLY A 36 -2.61 2.98 19.73
CA GLY A 36 -2.33 1.57 19.49
C GLY A 36 -2.42 1.15 18.01
N GLY A 37 -1.86 -0.01 17.71
CA GLY A 37 -1.84 -0.60 16.36
C GLY A 37 -0.99 0.17 15.33
N ARG A 38 -0.91 -0.38 14.12
CA ARG A 38 -0.13 0.13 12.99
C ARG A 38 -0.99 0.15 11.75
N ARG A 39 -0.99 1.27 11.03
CA ARG A 39 -1.70 1.40 9.76
C ARG A 39 -0.94 0.62 8.68
N VAL A 40 -1.66 -0.10 7.83
CA VAL A 40 -1.09 -0.88 6.72
C VAL A 40 -1.61 -0.33 5.40
N THR A 41 -0.71 -0.08 4.46
CA THR A 41 -1.07 0.27 3.08
C THR A 41 -0.51 -0.73 2.09
N VAL A 42 -1.29 -1.01 1.04
CA VAL A 42 -0.89 -1.80 -0.14
C VAL A 42 -0.95 -0.88 -1.36
N HIS A 43 0.16 -0.71 -2.08
CA HIS A 43 0.26 0.19 -3.23
C HIS A 43 -0.32 1.60 -2.94
N GLY A 44 0.00 2.13 -1.75
CA GLY A 44 -0.47 3.43 -1.27
C GLY A 44 -1.93 3.48 -0.78
N GLN A 45 -2.71 2.40 -0.89
CA GLN A 45 -4.09 2.33 -0.42
C GLN A 45 -4.16 1.75 0.99
N ILE A 46 -4.91 2.37 1.90
CA ILE A 46 -5.09 1.85 3.27
C ILE A 46 -5.92 0.58 3.23
N VAL A 47 -5.36 -0.52 3.72
CA VAL A 47 -6.07 -1.81 3.81
C VAL A 47 -6.58 -2.09 5.23
N GLY A 48 -5.99 -1.45 6.25
CA GLY A 48 -6.48 -1.58 7.62
C GLY A 48 -5.52 -1.09 8.71
N LEU A 49 -5.91 -1.37 9.95
CA LEU A 49 -5.11 -1.22 11.16
C LEU A 49 -4.80 -2.62 11.71
N ALA A 50 -3.56 -2.88 12.10
CA ALA A 50 -3.13 -4.14 12.70
C ALA A 50 -2.56 -3.91 14.09
N HIS A 51 -2.82 -4.83 15.02
CA HIS A 51 -2.29 -4.82 16.39
C HIS A 51 -1.20 -5.90 16.59
N GLY A 52 -0.84 -6.60 15.52
CA GLY A 52 0.25 -7.57 15.53
C GLY A 52 0.50 -8.18 14.15
N ARG A 53 1.58 -8.97 14.05
CA ARG A 53 1.98 -9.66 12.82
C ARG A 53 0.88 -10.52 12.19
N GLY A 54 0.05 -11.18 13.01
CA GLY A 54 -1.05 -12.02 12.53
C GLY A 54 -2.11 -11.23 11.76
N GLU A 55 -2.42 -10.01 12.22
CA GLU A 55 -3.36 -9.13 11.54
C GLU A 55 -2.75 -8.51 10.28
N VAL A 56 -1.46 -8.18 10.28
CA VAL A 56 -0.75 -7.79 9.05
C VAL A 56 -0.87 -8.91 8.00
N ALA A 57 -0.57 -10.16 8.38
CA ALA A 57 -0.71 -11.30 7.47
C ALA A 57 -2.15 -11.52 6.99
N ALA A 58 -3.16 -11.26 7.82
CA ALA A 58 -4.57 -11.33 7.42
C ALA A 58 -4.92 -10.25 6.38
N LEU A 59 -4.50 -9.00 6.60
CA LEU A 59 -4.71 -7.90 5.65
C LEU A 59 -4.03 -8.17 4.31
N LEU A 60 -2.80 -8.70 4.31
CA LEU A 60 -2.05 -9.01 3.10
C LEU A 60 -2.67 -10.20 2.34
N ARG A 61 -3.17 -11.22 3.03
CA ARG A 61 -3.96 -12.29 2.41
C ARG A 61 -5.20 -11.76 1.72
N ALA A 62 -5.96 -10.90 2.40
CA ALA A 62 -7.14 -10.24 1.84
C ALA A 62 -6.80 -9.37 0.62
N ALA A 63 -5.59 -8.79 0.58
CA ALA A 63 -5.08 -8.01 -0.54
C ALA A 63 -4.42 -8.85 -1.66
N GLY A 64 -4.41 -10.19 -1.56
CA GLY A 64 -3.94 -11.08 -2.62
C GLY A 64 -2.47 -11.50 -2.56
N PHE A 65 -1.75 -11.21 -1.47
CA PHE A 65 -0.33 -11.60 -1.33
C PHE A 65 -0.11 -13.09 -1.01
N ALA A 66 -1.16 -13.83 -0.69
CA ALA A 66 -1.13 -15.27 -0.50
C ALA A 66 -2.47 -15.89 -0.95
N PRO A 67 -2.68 -16.06 -2.27
CA PRO A 67 -3.91 -16.64 -2.80
C PRO A 67 -3.92 -18.16 -2.54
N GLY A 68 -4.62 -18.57 -1.49
CA GLY A 68 -4.84 -19.98 -1.16
C GLY A 68 -5.01 -20.21 0.35
N PRO A 69 -5.85 -21.18 0.76
CA PRO A 69 -6.14 -21.45 2.17
C PRO A 69 -4.89 -21.87 2.97
N ASP A 70 -3.93 -22.52 2.31
CA ASP A 70 -2.71 -23.05 2.94
C ASP A 70 -1.47 -22.15 2.73
N LYS A 71 -1.66 -20.96 2.12
CA LYS A 71 -0.55 -20.05 1.82
C LYS A 71 -0.32 -19.07 2.97
N ILE A 72 0.95 -18.93 3.35
CA ILE A 72 1.42 -18.03 4.40
C ILE A 72 2.08 -16.81 3.75
N VAL A 73 1.85 -15.63 4.31
CA VAL A 73 2.58 -14.41 3.93
C VAL A 73 3.89 -14.37 4.72
N GLU A 74 5.01 -14.38 3.99
CA GLU A 74 6.36 -14.18 4.54
C GLU A 74 6.57 -12.69 4.84
N LEU A 75 6.34 -12.28 6.09
CA LEU A 75 6.38 -10.86 6.49
C LEU A 75 7.80 -10.27 6.54
N ASP A 76 8.81 -11.13 6.55
CA ASP A 76 10.24 -10.82 6.50
C ASP A 76 10.81 -10.86 5.07
N ARG A 77 9.98 -11.19 4.07
CA ARG A 77 10.40 -11.24 2.67
C ARG A 77 11.01 -9.90 2.22
N PRO A 78 12.29 -9.89 1.78
CA PRO A 78 12.93 -8.67 1.31
C PRO A 78 12.15 -8.01 0.16
N GLY A 79 11.95 -6.70 0.28
CA GLY A 79 11.24 -5.90 -0.71
C GLY A 79 9.72 -6.09 -0.76
N LEU A 80 9.12 -6.87 0.16
CA LEU A 80 7.67 -6.98 0.28
C LEU A 80 7.10 -5.89 1.19
N ILE A 81 7.67 -5.76 2.39
CA ILE A 81 7.16 -4.87 3.44
C ILE A 81 8.24 -3.88 3.86
N GLU A 82 7.87 -2.61 3.90
CA GLU A 82 8.60 -1.58 4.62
C GLU A 82 7.97 -1.38 6.00
N TRP A 83 8.73 -1.69 7.05
CA TRP A 83 8.37 -1.41 8.43
C TRP A 83 8.89 -0.04 8.82
N ARG A 84 7.98 0.89 9.15
CA ARG A 84 8.32 2.24 9.62
C ARG A 84 8.14 2.33 11.13
N GLY A 85 9.05 3.05 11.79
CA GLY A 85 9.00 3.24 13.25
C GLY A 85 9.24 1.97 14.05
N GLY A 86 10.02 1.03 13.50
CA GLY A 86 10.30 -0.28 14.08
C GLY A 86 10.34 -1.37 13.02
N ASP A 87 10.27 -2.61 13.46
CA ASP A 87 10.34 -3.83 12.64
C ASP A 87 9.07 -4.69 12.82
N LEU A 88 9.14 -5.97 12.43
CA LEU A 88 8.05 -6.95 12.53
C LEU A 88 7.56 -7.18 13.98
N ASP A 89 8.43 -6.96 14.97
CA ASP A 89 8.17 -7.26 16.38
C ASP A 89 7.98 -6.00 17.23
N THR A 90 8.10 -4.82 16.62
CA THR A 90 7.84 -3.54 17.29
C THR A 90 6.34 -3.21 17.33
N TRP A 91 5.75 -3.32 18.51
CA TRP A 91 4.36 -2.99 18.83
C TRP A 91 4.32 -2.22 20.16
N GLY A 92 3.40 -1.27 20.29
CA GLY A 92 3.27 -0.39 21.48
C GLY A 92 2.61 -1.06 22.67
#